data_AF-V5G406-F1
#
_entry.id   AF-V5G406-F1
#
_cell.length_a   1.000
_cell.length_b   1.000
_cell.length_c   1.000
_cell.angle_alpha   90.00
_cell.angle_beta   90.00
_cell.angle_gamma   90.00
#
_symmetry.space_group_name_H-M   'P 1'
#
loop_
_entity.id
_entity.type
_entity.pdbx_description
1 polymer ?
#
loop_
_entity_poly.entity_id
_entity_poly.type
_entity_poly.pdbx_seq_one_letter_code
_entity_poly.pdbx_strand_id
1 'polypeptide(L)'
;MSISFQPHPATLGHDHPTLSQRPSHAATLVFPALIKQLVYSEIGSLWVRLALFNFERIDVMMETLAKLPEATLSQVRYARTLGNSAILHTPVVDQDDHDNPLDEFDNVSISNSEMVLPWECSITLAMKLLPTLRLRRLTILTPYTGELAYKGVEDLVQEGSGWRELYFVTRDSTMFGYEGEEDYENACVRLPQPAVWNSILRSRDGICSEGSVTIYRTMKPNVPPGTVMKRKLRERFEQEVPSDDDSWDEYGENEDYWIMSEAERTKEVLVIVKRGPHVNIGVQSKPEWLFGQTWAHVQQRNPDPLRTHAEHTCLEELDWDEDWICPYGCTRGENGWDYCWHLLSDVEAQILELPWTE
;
A
#
# COMPACT_ATOMS: atom_id res chain seq x y z
N MET A 1 54.74 -41.34 49.80
CA MET A 1 53.58 -41.74 50.60
C MET A 1 52.35 -41.62 49.73
N SER A 2 51.43 -42.55 49.54
CA SER A 2 51.36 -44.00 49.59
C SER A 2 50.01 -44.36 48.95
N ILE A 3 50.02 -45.34 48.03
CA ILE A 3 49.02 -46.41 47.82
C ILE A 3 47.58 -46.06 47.37
N SER A 4 47.12 -46.92 46.44
CA SER A 4 45.86 -47.03 45.69
C SER A 4 44.55 -47.26 46.48
N PHE A 5 43.39 -47.20 45.80
CA PHE A 5 42.39 -48.30 45.68
C PHE A 5 41.26 -47.95 44.65
N GLN A 6 40.85 -48.91 43.82
CA GLN A 6 39.55 -48.98 43.06
C GLN A 6 38.43 -49.60 43.96
N PRO A 7 37.15 -49.91 43.57
CA PRO A 7 36.26 -49.59 42.40
C PRO A 7 34.76 -49.22 42.77
N HIS A 8 33.90 -48.99 41.76
CA HIS A 8 32.39 -49.02 41.56
C HIS A 8 31.39 -49.40 42.71
N PRO A 9 30.04 -49.36 42.52
CA PRO A 9 29.08 -48.42 41.88
C PRO A 9 27.84 -48.12 42.81
N ALA A 10 26.95 -47.16 42.48
CA ALA A 10 25.57 -47.17 43.02
C ALA A 10 24.58 -46.30 42.22
N THR A 11 23.54 -46.98 41.76
CA THR A 11 22.28 -46.51 41.18
C THR A 11 21.40 -45.82 42.24
N LEU A 12 20.78 -44.68 41.93
CA LEU A 12 19.58 -44.10 42.55
C LEU A 12 19.17 -42.94 41.62
N GLY A 13 18.12 -43.07 40.81
CA GLY A 13 16.75 -42.92 41.29
C GLY A 13 16.37 -41.44 41.24
N HIS A 14 16.19 -40.89 40.04
CA HIS A 14 15.58 -39.57 39.87
C HIS A 14 14.25 -39.73 39.14
N ASP A 15 13.20 -39.60 39.95
CA ASP A 15 11.82 -39.44 39.52
C ASP A 15 11.70 -38.28 38.54
N HIS A 16 11.14 -38.58 37.37
CA HIS A 16 10.60 -37.57 36.46
C HIS A 16 9.43 -36.87 37.16
N PRO A 17 9.46 -35.54 37.38
CA PRO A 17 8.25 -34.82 37.68
C PRO A 17 7.37 -34.83 36.44
N THR A 18 6.22 -35.48 36.60
CA THR A 18 5.06 -35.44 35.73
C THR A 18 4.80 -34.02 35.23
N LEU A 19 4.72 -33.88 33.90
CA LEU A 19 4.25 -32.70 33.18
C LEU A 19 3.02 -32.12 33.87
N SER A 20 3.22 -31.01 34.57
CA SER A 20 2.18 -30.14 35.08
C SER A 20 1.38 -29.66 33.88
N GLN A 21 0.14 -30.13 33.79
CA GLN A 21 -0.88 -29.61 32.87
C GLN A 21 -0.94 -28.09 33.03
N ARG A 22 -0.46 -27.38 32.00
CA ARG A 22 -0.67 -25.94 31.88
C ARG A 22 -2.17 -25.72 31.69
N PRO A 23 -2.83 -24.87 32.50
CA PRO A 23 -4.21 -24.49 32.24
C PRO A 23 -4.28 -23.83 30.87
N SER A 24 -5.18 -24.33 30.02
CA SER A 24 -5.52 -23.75 28.73
C SER A 24 -6.09 -22.35 28.97
N HIS A 25 -5.28 -21.32 28.70
CA HIS A 25 -5.72 -19.93 28.70
C HIS A 25 -6.64 -19.70 27.48
N ALA A 26 -7.88 -20.13 27.59
CA ALA A 26 -8.99 -19.61 26.79
C ALA A 26 -9.38 -18.23 27.36
N ALA A 27 -8.48 -17.26 27.24
CA ALA A 27 -8.82 -15.85 27.37
C ALA A 27 -9.18 -15.37 25.96
N THR A 28 -10.37 -15.77 25.50
CA THR A 28 -10.96 -15.27 24.27
C THR A 28 -11.02 -13.74 24.34
N LEU A 29 -10.43 -13.07 23.35
CA LEU A 29 -10.35 -11.62 23.19
C LEU A 29 -11.75 -10.99 23.10
N VAL A 30 -12.40 -10.74 24.24
CA VAL A 30 -13.62 -9.91 24.37
C VAL A 30 -13.27 -8.40 24.30
N PHE A 31 -11.98 -8.06 24.29
CA PHE A 31 -11.48 -6.69 24.37
C PHE A 31 -11.80 -5.77 23.17
N PRO A 32 -11.74 -6.21 21.89
CA PRO A 32 -11.91 -5.29 20.77
C PRO A 32 -13.34 -4.75 20.66
N ALA A 33 -14.34 -5.61 20.87
CA ALA A 33 -15.75 -5.23 20.77
C ALA A 33 -16.19 -4.32 21.93
N LEU A 34 -15.72 -4.60 23.15
CA LEU A 34 -16.08 -3.82 24.32
C LEU A 34 -15.51 -2.40 24.27
N ILE A 35 -14.26 -2.27 23.83
CA ILE A 35 -13.62 -0.95 23.67
C ILE A 35 -14.30 -0.15 22.55
N LYS A 36 -14.70 -0.80 21.44
CA LYS A 36 -15.50 -0.14 20.39
C LYS A 36 -16.84 0.37 20.92
N GLN A 37 -17.58 -0.43 21.67
CA GLN A 37 -18.86 -0.02 22.25
C GLN A 37 -18.69 1.12 23.24
N LEU A 38 -17.65 1.07 24.09
CA LEU A 38 -17.34 2.14 25.03
C LEU A 38 -16.99 3.44 24.30
N VAL A 39 -16.06 3.38 23.35
CA VAL A 39 -15.68 4.54 22.53
C VAL A 39 -16.89 5.09 21.78
N TYR A 40 -17.71 4.24 21.16
CA TYR A 40 -18.93 4.67 20.50
C TYR A 40 -19.93 5.33 21.47
N SER A 41 -20.12 4.77 22.66
CA SER A 41 -21.02 5.33 23.67
C SER A 41 -20.55 6.69 24.20
N GLU A 42 -19.23 6.93 24.25
CA GLU A 42 -18.64 8.16 24.77
C GLU A 42 -18.55 9.27 23.73
N ILE A 43 -18.07 8.96 22.51
CA ILE A 43 -17.79 9.98 21.48
C ILE A 43 -18.72 9.91 20.26
N GLY A 44 -19.64 8.96 20.22
CA GLY A 44 -20.61 8.82 19.13
C GLY A 44 -19.93 8.68 17.78
N SER A 45 -20.53 9.20 16.71
CA SER A 45 -20.00 9.13 15.34
C SER A 45 -18.63 9.81 15.14
N LEU A 46 -18.14 10.60 16.10
CA LEU A 46 -16.82 11.24 15.99
C LEU A 46 -15.67 10.25 15.91
N TRP A 47 -15.84 9.02 16.40
CA TRP A 47 -14.80 7.98 16.33
C TRP A 47 -14.33 7.72 14.90
N VAL A 48 -15.24 7.79 13.90
CA VAL A 48 -14.93 7.56 12.48
C VAL A 48 -13.92 8.60 11.96
N ARG A 49 -13.93 9.82 12.50
CA ARG A 49 -13.00 10.90 12.12
C ARG A 49 -11.63 10.76 12.77
N LEU A 50 -11.53 9.94 13.82
CA LEU A 50 -10.31 9.75 14.61
C LEU A 50 -9.63 8.41 14.31
N ALA A 51 -10.40 7.41 13.88
CA ALA A 51 -9.89 6.09 13.57
C ALA A 51 -8.97 6.10 12.35
N LEU A 52 -7.90 5.29 12.44
CA LEU A 52 -7.10 4.87 11.30
C LEU A 52 -7.67 3.55 10.78
N PHE A 53 -8.22 3.59 9.57
CA PHE A 53 -8.66 2.39 8.87
C PHE A 53 -7.46 1.77 8.17
N ASN A 54 -7.12 0.53 8.54
CA ASN A 54 -5.98 -0.19 7.96
C ASN A 54 -6.48 -1.36 7.13
N PHE A 55 -6.06 -1.38 5.87
CA PHE A 55 -6.44 -2.39 4.89
C PHE A 55 -5.19 -3.11 4.41
N GLU A 56 -5.27 -4.42 4.27
CA GLU A 56 -4.18 -5.19 3.69
C GLU A 56 -4.14 -5.04 2.17
N ARG A 57 -5.30 -4.91 1.53
CA ARG A 57 -5.41 -4.78 0.08
C ARG A 57 -6.34 -3.64 -0.30
N ILE A 58 -6.07 -3.04 -1.45
CA ILE A 58 -6.86 -1.93 -1.94
C ILE A 58 -8.28 -2.33 -2.34
N ASP A 59 -8.49 -3.52 -2.89
CA ASP A 59 -9.81 -4.02 -3.24
C ASP A 59 -10.69 -4.22 -2.00
N VAL A 60 -10.11 -4.73 -0.90
CA VAL A 60 -10.79 -4.82 0.40
C VAL A 60 -11.12 -3.43 0.96
N MET A 61 -10.19 -2.46 0.84
CA MET A 61 -10.47 -1.07 1.19
C MET A 61 -11.67 -0.53 0.39
N MET A 62 -11.67 -0.75 -0.92
CA MET A 62 -12.72 -0.27 -1.82
C MET A 62 -14.06 -0.93 -1.54
N GLU A 63 -14.08 -2.25 -1.36
CA GLU A 63 -15.28 -3.01 -1.02
C GLU A 63 -15.87 -2.56 0.32
N THR A 64 -15.02 -2.37 1.33
CA THR A 64 -15.46 -1.93 2.67
C THR A 64 -16.00 -0.51 2.63
N LEU A 65 -15.25 0.43 2.03
CA LEU A 65 -15.62 1.84 2.02
C LEU A 65 -16.82 2.13 1.11
N ALA A 66 -16.99 1.38 0.00
CA ALA A 66 -18.13 1.55 -0.90
C ALA A 66 -19.47 1.12 -0.29
N LYS A 67 -19.45 0.26 0.74
CA LYS A 67 -20.67 -0.17 1.47
C LYS A 67 -21.13 0.85 2.51
N LEU A 68 -20.30 1.84 2.86
CA LEU A 68 -20.65 2.84 3.87
C LEU A 68 -21.65 3.88 3.30
N PRO A 69 -22.64 4.33 4.09
CA PRO A 69 -23.46 5.48 3.72
C PRO A 69 -22.59 6.71 3.44
N GLU A 70 -22.98 7.55 2.48
CA GLU A 70 -22.20 8.74 2.10
C GLU A 70 -21.89 9.66 3.29
N ALA A 71 -22.85 9.81 4.20
CA ALA A 71 -22.69 10.61 5.42
C ALA A 71 -21.56 10.08 6.32
N THR A 72 -21.41 8.75 6.43
CA THR A 72 -20.33 8.09 7.18
C THR A 72 -19.02 8.13 6.42
N LEU A 73 -19.03 7.80 5.12
CA LEU A 73 -17.83 7.81 4.28
C LEU A 73 -17.15 9.19 4.27
N SER A 74 -17.96 10.25 4.21
CA SER A 74 -17.48 11.63 4.28
C SER A 74 -16.83 12.02 5.60
N GLN A 75 -16.95 11.19 6.64
CA GLN A 75 -16.33 11.39 7.97
C GLN A 75 -15.00 10.65 8.10
N VAL A 76 -14.68 9.67 7.25
CA VAL A 76 -13.41 8.95 7.28
C VAL A 76 -12.26 9.92 6.99
N ARG A 77 -11.23 9.94 7.85
CA ARG A 77 -10.10 10.88 7.74
C ARG A 77 -8.75 10.22 7.55
N TYR A 78 -8.55 8.99 8.00
CA TYR A 78 -7.25 8.35 7.95
C TYR A 78 -7.41 6.93 7.42
N ALA A 79 -6.72 6.64 6.32
CA ALA A 79 -6.67 5.30 5.74
C ALA A 79 -5.22 4.90 5.49
N ARG A 80 -4.92 3.63 5.71
CA ARG A 80 -3.68 2.96 5.34
C ARG A 80 -4.03 1.73 4.52
N THR A 81 -3.33 1.51 3.43
CA THR A 81 -3.45 0.29 2.61
C THR A 81 -2.07 -0.21 2.21
N LEU A 82 -1.91 -1.52 2.01
CA LEU A 82 -0.79 -1.97 1.17
C LEU A 82 -1.10 -1.60 -0.28
N GLY A 83 -0.08 -1.15 -0.99
CA GLY A 83 -0.17 -0.67 -2.36
C GLY A 83 -0.32 -1.77 -3.40
N ASN A 84 -0.63 -3.01 -3.02
CA ASN A 84 -0.85 -4.10 -3.95
C ASN A 84 -2.01 -3.68 -4.86
N SER A 85 -1.73 -3.50 -6.15
CA SER A 85 -2.71 -3.03 -7.11
C SER A 85 -3.86 -4.03 -7.19
N ALA A 86 -5.08 -3.52 -7.19
CA ALA A 86 -6.21 -4.34 -7.62
C ALA A 86 -6.04 -4.48 -9.14
N ILE A 87 -5.63 -5.66 -9.57
CA ILE A 87 -5.65 -6.01 -10.98
C ILE A 87 -7.13 -6.09 -11.37
N LEU A 88 -7.62 -5.02 -11.97
CA LEU A 88 -8.93 -5.06 -12.61
C LEU A 88 -8.68 -5.38 -14.08
N HIS A 89 -8.90 -6.64 -14.43
CA HIS A 89 -9.06 -7.03 -15.82
C HIS A 89 -10.22 -6.25 -16.38
N THR A 90 -9.85 -5.38 -17.28
CA THR A 90 -10.80 -4.68 -18.10
C THR A 90 -11.10 -5.56 -19.28
N PRO A 91 -12.38 -5.70 -19.65
CA PRO A 91 -12.72 -6.48 -20.81
C PRO A 91 -11.97 -5.86 -21.99
N VAL A 92 -11.11 -6.65 -22.61
CA VAL A 92 -10.62 -6.34 -23.96
C VAL A 92 -11.89 -6.19 -24.77
N VAL A 93 -12.21 -4.95 -25.13
CA VAL A 93 -13.26 -4.72 -26.11
C VAL A 93 -12.58 -5.18 -27.39
N ASP A 94 -12.86 -6.42 -27.80
CA ASP A 94 -12.59 -6.85 -29.16
C ASP A 94 -13.34 -5.85 -30.05
N GLN A 95 -12.62 -4.82 -30.48
CA GLN A 95 -13.08 -3.97 -31.55
C GLN A 95 -12.98 -4.85 -32.77
N ASP A 96 -14.06 -5.59 -33.00
CA ASP A 96 -14.32 -6.33 -34.22
C ASP A 96 -14.26 -5.33 -35.38
N ASP A 97 -13.07 -5.07 -35.90
CA ASP A 97 -12.81 -4.40 -37.17
C ASP A 97 -13.23 -5.32 -38.33
N HIS A 98 -14.44 -5.88 -38.25
CA HIS A 98 -14.97 -6.89 -39.15
C HIS A 98 -15.53 -6.35 -40.47
N ASP A 99 -15.22 -5.11 -40.84
CA ASP A 99 -15.71 -4.49 -42.09
C ASP A 99 -14.61 -4.31 -43.16
N ASN A 100 -13.59 -5.19 -43.21
CA ASN A 100 -12.72 -5.30 -44.39
C ASN A 100 -13.02 -6.60 -45.16
N PRO A 101 -13.90 -6.59 -46.19
CA PRO A 101 -14.43 -7.81 -46.80
C PRO A 101 -13.52 -8.45 -47.85
N LEU A 102 -12.22 -8.13 -47.89
CA LEU A 102 -11.37 -8.51 -49.04
C LEU A 102 -10.06 -9.24 -48.74
N ASP A 103 -9.70 -9.48 -47.48
CA ASP A 103 -8.47 -10.24 -47.17
C ASP A 103 -8.78 -11.68 -46.74
N GLU A 104 -9.28 -12.45 -47.71
CA GLU A 104 -9.15 -13.90 -47.76
C GLU A 104 -7.74 -14.17 -48.28
N PHE A 105 -6.73 -14.37 -47.43
CA PHE A 105 -5.57 -15.27 -47.62
C PHE A 105 -4.54 -15.12 -46.46
N ASP A 106 -4.15 -16.27 -45.92
CA ASP A 106 -2.99 -16.58 -45.05
C ASP A 106 -3.06 -16.25 -43.54
N ASN A 107 -3.54 -17.26 -42.79
CA ASN A 107 -3.05 -17.72 -41.48
C ASN A 107 -2.34 -16.67 -40.61
N VAL A 108 -3.11 -15.70 -40.13
CA VAL A 108 -2.78 -14.99 -38.90
C VAL A 108 -2.89 -16.02 -37.78
N SER A 109 -1.75 -16.62 -37.41
CA SER A 109 -1.61 -17.15 -36.07
C SER A 109 -1.98 -15.99 -35.15
N ILE A 110 -3.14 -16.10 -34.50
CA ILE A 110 -3.47 -15.32 -33.31
C ILE A 110 -2.34 -15.68 -32.34
N SER A 111 -1.23 -14.96 -32.42
CA SER A 111 -0.30 -14.91 -31.33
C SER A 111 -1.14 -14.35 -30.21
N ASN A 112 -1.37 -15.15 -29.18
CA ASN A 112 -1.74 -14.70 -27.85
C ASN A 112 -0.59 -13.84 -27.27
N SER A 113 -0.03 -12.92 -28.05
CA SER A 113 0.55 -11.68 -27.57
C SER A 113 -0.61 -10.83 -27.07
N GLU A 114 -1.31 -11.39 -26.08
CA GLU A 114 -1.98 -10.71 -24.99
C GLU A 114 -0.92 -9.81 -24.36
N MET A 115 -0.52 -8.75 -25.05
CA MET A 115 -0.05 -7.53 -24.42
C MET A 115 -1.31 -6.84 -23.91
N VAL A 116 -2.05 -7.57 -23.06
CA VAL A 116 -2.86 -7.02 -22.00
C VAL A 116 -1.82 -6.27 -21.18
N LEU A 117 -1.50 -5.04 -21.55
CA LEU A 117 -0.93 -4.13 -20.58
C LEU A 117 -2.01 -4.09 -19.51
N PRO A 118 -1.84 -4.75 -18.37
CA PRO A 118 -2.88 -4.87 -17.38
C PRO A 118 -2.90 -3.49 -16.77
N TRP A 119 -3.90 -2.69 -17.12
CA TRP A 119 -4.19 -1.45 -16.41
C TRP A 119 -4.71 -1.86 -15.04
N GLU A 120 -3.75 -2.28 -14.21
CA GLU A 120 -3.72 -2.07 -12.79
C GLU A 120 -4.63 -0.91 -12.48
N CYS A 121 -5.72 -1.18 -11.77
CA CYS A 121 -6.54 -0.09 -11.31
C CYS A 121 -5.74 0.64 -10.26
N SER A 122 -4.97 1.62 -10.77
CA SER A 122 -4.19 2.54 -9.99
C SER A 122 -5.09 3.04 -8.87
N ILE A 123 -4.58 3.04 -7.65
CA ILE A 123 -5.28 3.56 -6.47
C ILE A 123 -5.92 4.92 -6.74
N THR A 124 -5.32 5.70 -7.64
CA THR A 124 -5.87 6.90 -8.26
C THR A 124 -7.28 6.72 -8.81
N LEU A 125 -7.52 5.72 -9.67
CA LEU A 125 -8.83 5.40 -10.25
C LEU A 125 -9.79 4.85 -9.21
N ALA A 126 -9.32 3.93 -8.36
CA ALA A 126 -10.12 3.35 -7.29
C ALA A 126 -10.72 4.45 -6.40
N MET A 127 -9.90 5.41 -5.98
CA MET A 127 -10.36 6.55 -5.17
C MET A 127 -11.41 7.42 -5.88
N LYS A 128 -11.41 7.52 -7.21
CA LYS A 128 -12.46 8.25 -7.98
C LYS A 128 -13.85 7.59 -7.85
N LEU A 129 -13.92 6.31 -7.47
CA LEU A 129 -15.18 5.60 -7.21
C LEU A 129 -15.79 5.90 -5.84
N LEU A 130 -15.06 6.58 -4.95
CA LEU A 130 -15.53 6.99 -3.62
C LEU A 130 -15.63 8.53 -3.53
N PRO A 131 -16.57 9.17 -4.25
CA PRO A 131 -16.56 10.62 -4.49
C PRO A 131 -16.70 11.48 -3.23
N THR A 132 -17.30 10.95 -2.16
CA THR A 132 -17.50 11.65 -0.89
C THR A 132 -16.35 11.44 0.10
N LEU A 133 -15.39 10.56 -0.21
CA LEU A 133 -14.24 10.28 0.64
C LEU A 133 -13.31 11.49 0.70
N ARG A 134 -12.96 11.91 1.93
CA ARG A 134 -12.17 13.12 2.21
C ARG A 134 -11.13 12.83 3.29
N LEU A 135 -10.15 12.02 2.94
CA LEU A 135 -9.04 11.66 3.81
C LEU A 135 -8.19 12.89 4.13
N ARG A 136 -7.92 13.07 5.42
CA ARG A 136 -6.84 13.94 5.87
C ARG A 136 -5.50 13.32 5.53
N ARG A 137 -5.35 12.00 5.67
CA ARG A 137 -4.14 11.26 5.28
C ARG A 137 -4.49 9.92 4.65
N LEU A 138 -3.86 9.65 3.51
CA LEU A 138 -3.77 8.33 2.90
C LEU A 138 -2.33 7.84 3.04
N THR A 139 -2.14 6.65 3.60
CA THR A 139 -0.83 5.99 3.68
C THR A 139 -0.84 4.76 2.79
N ILE A 140 0.10 4.66 1.87
CA ILE A 140 0.27 3.53 0.96
C ILE A 140 1.62 2.91 1.26
N LEU A 141 1.61 1.64 1.65
CA LEU A 141 2.81 0.83 1.83
C LEU A 141 2.94 -0.06 0.60
N THR A 142 3.71 0.36 -0.38
CA THR A 142 3.78 -0.39 -1.65
C THR A 142 4.85 -1.48 -1.59
N PRO A 143 4.57 -2.69 -2.11
CA PRO A 143 5.63 -3.66 -2.38
C PRO A 143 6.40 -3.33 -3.66
N TYR A 144 5.87 -2.44 -4.50
CA TYR A 144 6.47 -2.10 -5.78
C TYR A 144 7.78 -1.31 -5.60
N THR A 145 8.67 -1.50 -6.56
CA THR A 145 10.00 -0.91 -6.64
C THR A 145 10.19 -0.32 -8.06
N GLY A 146 11.29 0.38 -8.29
CA GLY A 146 11.66 0.88 -9.62
C GLY A 146 10.57 1.75 -10.27
N GLU A 147 10.38 1.52 -11.57
CA GLU A 147 9.43 2.24 -12.42
C GLU A 147 7.99 2.20 -11.87
N LEU A 148 7.50 1.05 -11.45
CA LEU A 148 6.12 0.90 -10.95
C LEU A 148 5.85 1.77 -9.72
N ALA A 149 6.81 1.85 -8.80
CA ALA A 149 6.70 2.72 -7.64
C ALA A 149 6.74 4.21 -8.03
N TYR A 150 7.63 4.58 -8.97
CA TYR A 150 7.72 5.93 -9.51
C TYR A 150 6.39 6.35 -10.14
N LYS A 151 5.86 5.51 -11.03
CA LYS A 151 4.61 5.74 -11.75
C LYS A 151 3.42 5.83 -10.80
N GLY A 152 3.36 4.97 -9.78
CA GLY A 152 2.33 5.02 -8.74
C GLY A 152 2.27 6.36 -7.99
N VAL A 153 3.43 6.95 -7.67
CA VAL A 153 3.48 8.31 -7.07
C VAL A 153 3.07 9.37 -8.08
N GLU A 154 3.58 9.30 -9.31
CA GLU A 154 3.25 10.24 -10.37
C GLU A 154 1.75 10.31 -10.64
N ASP A 155 1.09 9.16 -10.83
CA ASP A 155 -0.35 9.08 -11.07
C ASP A 155 -1.16 9.67 -9.91
N LEU A 156 -0.74 9.40 -8.67
CA LEU A 156 -1.38 9.99 -7.49
C LEU A 156 -1.19 11.51 -7.42
N VAL A 157 -0.01 12.02 -7.80
CA VAL A 157 0.27 13.46 -7.84
C VAL A 157 -0.49 14.14 -8.98
N GLN A 158 -0.59 13.50 -10.14
CA GLN A 158 -1.24 14.05 -11.33
C GLN A 158 -2.77 13.98 -11.22
N GLU A 159 -3.31 12.86 -10.75
CA GLU A 159 -4.73 12.56 -10.85
C GLU A 159 -5.40 12.15 -9.54
N GLY A 160 -4.61 11.89 -8.49
CA GLY A 160 -5.12 11.43 -7.21
C GLY A 160 -6.10 12.40 -6.56
N SER A 161 -7.18 11.85 -6.00
CA SER A 161 -8.22 12.61 -5.31
C SER A 161 -8.67 11.91 -4.02
N GLY A 162 -9.49 12.58 -3.23
CA GLY A 162 -10.02 12.07 -1.97
C GLY A 162 -9.06 12.16 -0.79
N TRP A 163 -7.87 12.75 -0.93
CA TRP A 163 -6.88 12.89 0.13
C TRP A 163 -6.21 14.27 0.18
N ARG A 164 -5.78 14.67 1.38
CA ARG A 164 -5.07 15.93 1.67
C ARG A 164 -3.56 15.75 1.85
N GLU A 165 -3.16 14.73 2.60
CA GLU A 165 -1.78 14.26 2.71
C GLU A 165 -1.69 12.83 2.17
N LEU A 166 -0.70 12.56 1.33
CA LEU A 166 -0.35 11.22 0.88
C LEU A 166 1.02 10.86 1.43
N TYR A 167 1.13 9.68 2.03
CA TYR A 167 2.36 9.10 2.53
C TYR A 167 2.58 7.82 1.74
N PHE A 168 3.49 7.85 0.78
CA PHE A 168 3.81 6.70 -0.07
C PHE A 168 5.15 6.14 0.37
N VAL A 169 5.17 4.88 0.81
CA VAL A 169 6.34 4.21 1.37
C VAL A 169 6.74 3.06 0.47
N THR A 170 7.99 3.06 0.00
CA THR A 170 8.60 1.96 -0.77
C THR A 170 9.72 1.33 0.06
N ARG A 171 10.00 0.04 -0.17
CA ARG A 171 11.05 -0.69 0.56
C ARG A 171 12.46 -0.22 0.24
N ASP A 172 12.65 0.36 -0.93
CA ASP A 172 13.95 0.68 -1.48
C ASP A 172 13.89 1.95 -2.34
N SER A 173 15.06 2.45 -2.73
CA SER A 173 15.26 3.70 -3.46
C SER A 173 15.35 3.51 -4.98
N THR A 174 15.10 2.30 -5.49
CA THR A 174 15.25 1.99 -6.93
C THR A 174 14.33 2.83 -7.81
N MET A 175 13.21 3.31 -7.27
CA MET A 175 12.29 4.23 -7.97
C MET A 175 12.93 5.54 -8.45
N PHE A 176 14.13 5.89 -7.96
CA PHE A 176 14.86 7.08 -8.37
C PHE A 176 16.03 6.78 -9.31
N GLY A 177 16.40 5.52 -9.49
CA GLY A 177 17.61 5.15 -10.23
C GLY A 177 17.41 4.15 -11.34
N TYR A 178 16.19 3.68 -11.61
CA TYR A 178 15.92 2.75 -12.69
C TYR A 178 16.26 3.33 -14.07
N GLU A 179 16.59 2.43 -15.00
CA GLU A 179 16.81 2.69 -16.43
C GLU A 179 15.45 2.74 -17.14
N GLY A 180 15.23 3.75 -17.98
CA GLY A 180 14.01 3.85 -18.78
C GLY A 180 14.09 2.91 -19.98
N GLU A 181 12.99 2.22 -20.31
CA GLU A 181 12.95 1.36 -21.49
C GLU A 181 12.81 2.20 -22.78
N GLU A 182 13.79 2.19 -23.69
CA GLU A 182 13.73 3.02 -24.91
C GLU A 182 12.64 2.55 -25.92
N ASP A 183 12.24 1.28 -25.85
CA ASP A 183 11.49 0.62 -26.92
C ASP A 183 9.98 0.90 -26.91
N TYR A 184 9.45 1.59 -25.90
CA TYR A 184 8.03 1.89 -25.79
C TYR A 184 7.77 3.38 -25.90
N GLU A 185 6.88 3.79 -26.83
CA GLU A 185 6.42 5.18 -27.00
C GLU A 185 5.84 5.81 -25.71
N ASN A 186 5.62 5.01 -24.66
CA ASN A 186 5.10 5.40 -23.35
C ASN A 186 5.99 4.98 -22.18
N ALA A 187 7.26 4.65 -22.39
CA ALA A 187 8.14 4.28 -21.30
C ALA A 187 8.25 5.42 -20.28
N CYS A 188 8.19 5.09 -18.99
CA CYS A 188 8.23 6.10 -17.94
C CYS A 188 9.68 6.56 -17.73
N VAL A 189 10.16 7.51 -18.53
CA VAL A 189 11.44 8.17 -18.31
C VAL A 189 11.40 8.92 -16.97
N ARG A 190 12.32 8.60 -16.06
CA ARG A 190 12.39 9.26 -14.75
C ARG A 190 12.79 10.74 -14.93
N LEU A 191 12.14 11.64 -14.19
CA LEU A 191 12.46 13.07 -14.17
C LEU A 191 12.98 13.49 -12.79
N PRO A 192 13.71 14.62 -12.66
CA PRO A 192 14.31 15.02 -11.38
C PRO A 192 13.27 15.30 -10.28
N GLN A 193 13.32 14.54 -9.19
CA GLN A 193 12.39 14.67 -8.06
C GLN A 193 13.02 15.36 -6.84
N PRO A 194 12.24 16.13 -6.05
CA PRO A 194 10.78 16.31 -6.14
C PRO A 194 10.35 17.49 -7.03
N ALA A 195 11.24 18.08 -7.82
CA ALA A 195 10.95 19.31 -8.58
C ALA A 195 9.81 19.12 -9.58
N VAL A 196 9.84 18.03 -10.35
CA VAL A 196 8.80 17.72 -11.34
C VAL A 196 7.46 17.44 -10.68
N TRP A 197 7.40 16.56 -9.67
CA TRP A 197 6.13 16.32 -8.95
C TRP A 197 5.57 17.58 -8.27
N ASN A 198 6.43 18.47 -7.76
CA ASN A 198 5.98 19.77 -7.25
C ASN A 198 5.36 20.65 -8.36
N SER A 199 5.94 20.65 -9.56
CA SER A 199 5.41 21.37 -10.72
C SER A 199 4.05 20.83 -11.12
N ILE A 200 3.91 19.51 -11.25
CA ILE A 200 2.64 18.84 -11.57
C ILE A 200 1.58 19.20 -10.53
N LEU A 201 1.92 19.09 -9.24
CA LEU A 201 1.01 19.38 -8.15
C LEU A 201 0.53 20.85 -8.16
N ARG A 202 1.42 21.80 -8.44
CA ARG A 202 1.09 23.23 -8.54
C ARG A 202 0.21 23.52 -9.75
N SER A 203 0.49 22.91 -10.90
CA SER A 203 -0.34 23.07 -12.10
C SER A 203 -1.75 22.53 -11.85
N ARG A 204 -1.87 21.40 -11.16
CA ARG A 204 -3.15 20.77 -10.82
C ARG A 204 -3.95 21.55 -9.76
N ASP A 205 -3.33 21.87 -8.63
CA ASP A 205 -4.01 22.44 -7.46
C ASP A 205 -4.05 23.98 -7.50
N GLY A 206 -3.36 24.59 -8.46
CA GLY A 206 -3.17 26.03 -8.58
C GLY A 206 -1.85 26.50 -7.94
N ILE A 207 -1.24 27.52 -8.53
CA ILE A 207 0.09 28.01 -8.14
C ILE A 207 0.14 28.54 -6.69
N CYS A 208 -0.99 29.05 -6.19
CA CYS A 208 -1.15 29.56 -4.83
C CYS A 208 -1.65 28.50 -3.85
N SER A 209 -1.65 27.22 -4.23
CA SER A 209 -2.14 26.15 -3.34
C SER A 209 -1.26 25.93 -2.13
N GLU A 210 0.03 26.30 -2.15
CA GLU A 210 1.01 25.90 -1.12
C GLU A 210 1.21 24.38 -1.04
N GLY A 211 0.82 23.64 -2.10
CA GLY A 211 1.10 22.22 -2.22
C GLY A 211 2.60 21.93 -2.26
N SER A 212 3.01 20.79 -1.70
CA SER A 212 4.41 20.38 -1.69
C SER A 212 4.59 18.86 -1.74
N VAL A 213 5.68 18.44 -2.36
CA VAL A 213 6.20 17.07 -2.35
C VAL A 213 7.54 17.09 -1.64
N THR A 214 7.73 16.20 -0.68
CA THR A 214 8.99 16.03 0.04
C THR A 214 9.33 14.55 0.11
N ILE A 215 10.57 14.22 -0.22
CA ILE A 215 11.07 12.85 -0.21
C ILE A 215 12.01 12.67 0.98
N TYR A 216 11.85 11.56 1.68
CA TYR A 216 12.76 11.13 2.72
C TYR A 216 13.30 9.74 2.39
N ARG A 217 14.55 9.49 2.77
CA ARG A 217 15.20 8.18 2.68
C ARG A 217 15.74 7.79 4.05
N THR A 218 15.85 6.50 4.33
CA THR A 218 16.54 6.05 5.55
C THR A 218 18.02 6.37 5.48
N MET A 219 18.61 6.76 6.60
CA MET A 219 20.04 7.09 6.65
C MET A 219 20.94 5.86 6.46
N LYS A 220 20.40 4.66 6.64
CA LYS A 220 21.13 3.38 6.52
C LYS A 220 20.41 2.44 5.52
N PRO A 221 21.18 1.64 4.76
CA PRO A 221 20.64 0.57 3.93
C PRO A 221 20.14 -0.61 4.76
N ASN A 222 19.34 -1.51 4.15
CA ASN A 222 18.92 -2.79 4.72
C ASN A 222 18.31 -2.70 6.13
N VAL A 223 17.52 -1.66 6.37
CA VAL A 223 16.85 -1.43 7.66
C VAL A 223 15.51 -2.16 7.72
N PRO A 224 14.98 -2.44 8.93
CA PRO A 224 13.64 -2.99 9.06
C PRO A 224 12.60 -2.09 8.38
N PRO A 225 11.56 -2.67 7.75
CA PRO A 225 10.50 -1.90 7.15
C PRO A 225 9.87 -0.91 8.15
N GLY A 226 9.61 0.32 7.71
CA GLY A 226 9.01 1.41 8.49
C GLY A 226 10.00 2.28 9.23
N THR A 227 11.28 1.97 9.12
CA THR A 227 12.34 2.81 9.64
C THR A 227 12.25 4.23 9.07
N VAL A 228 11.84 4.41 7.81
CA VAL A 228 11.65 5.73 7.19
C VAL A 228 10.52 6.55 7.83
N MET A 229 9.61 5.92 8.57
CA MET A 229 8.56 6.64 9.30
C MET A 229 9.12 7.31 10.57
N LYS A 230 10.26 6.84 11.09
CA LYS A 230 10.95 7.39 12.25
C LYS A 230 11.75 8.63 11.84
N ARG A 231 11.26 9.82 12.22
CA ARG A 231 11.84 11.12 11.81
C ARG A 231 13.34 11.28 12.09
N LYS A 232 13.88 10.62 13.13
CA LYS A 232 15.30 10.70 13.50
C LYS A 232 16.21 9.79 12.67
N LEU A 233 15.64 8.86 11.91
CA LEU A 233 16.37 7.83 11.16
C LEU A 233 16.26 8.03 9.64
N ARG A 234 15.75 9.19 9.23
CA ARG A 234 15.56 9.55 7.82
C ARG A 234 16.15 10.91 7.52
N GLU A 235 16.58 11.08 6.29
CA GLU A 235 17.08 12.32 5.74
C GLU A 235 16.24 12.77 4.56
N ARG A 236 16.25 14.07 4.27
CA ARG A 236 15.58 14.61 3.08
C ARG A 236 16.40 14.23 1.85
N PHE A 237 15.72 13.83 0.79
CA PHE A 237 16.33 13.44 -0.48
C PHE A 237 15.82 14.32 -1.61
N GLU A 238 16.72 14.73 -2.49
CA GLU A 238 16.45 15.45 -3.74
C GLU A 238 17.42 14.88 -4.79
N GLN A 239 16.91 14.59 -5.98
CA GLN A 239 17.76 14.17 -7.10
C GLN A 239 18.51 15.38 -7.62
N GLU A 240 19.80 15.16 -7.90
CA GLU A 240 20.63 16.18 -8.51
C GLU A 240 20.16 16.41 -9.95
N VAL A 241 20.03 17.68 -10.28
CA VAL A 241 19.71 18.12 -11.62
C VAL A 241 21.03 18.33 -12.36
N PRO A 242 21.25 17.66 -13.50
CA PRO A 242 22.46 17.89 -14.29
C PRO A 242 22.61 19.38 -14.64
N SER A 243 23.81 19.92 -14.50
CA SER A 243 24.09 21.33 -14.80
C SER A 243 24.18 21.64 -16.29
N ASP A 244 24.43 20.61 -17.10
CA ASP A 244 24.81 20.76 -18.49
C ASP A 244 23.59 20.50 -19.38
N ASP A 245 23.25 21.45 -20.26
CA ASP A 245 22.05 21.40 -21.10
C ASP A 245 21.98 20.10 -21.94
N ASP A 246 23.13 19.61 -22.44
CA ASP A 246 23.20 18.40 -23.27
C ASP A 246 22.90 17.09 -22.48
N SER A 247 22.98 17.12 -21.15
CA SER A 247 22.75 15.93 -20.29
C SER A 247 21.30 15.78 -19.84
N TRP A 248 20.43 16.73 -20.20
CA TRP A 248 19.02 16.67 -19.89
C TRP A 248 18.24 15.69 -20.75
N ASP A 249 18.60 15.59 -22.03
CA ASP A 249 17.91 14.71 -22.97
C ASP A 249 18.11 13.23 -22.58
N GLU A 250 19.26 12.89 -22.00
CA GLU A 250 19.58 11.53 -21.53
C GLU A 250 19.15 11.26 -20.08
N TYR A 251 18.58 12.26 -19.38
CA TYR A 251 18.22 12.09 -17.98
C TYR A 251 17.05 11.12 -17.85
N GLY A 252 17.33 9.97 -17.24
CA GLY A 252 16.31 8.98 -16.99
C GLY A 252 16.21 7.89 -18.02
N GLU A 253 16.96 8.01 -19.11
CA GLU A 253 17.19 6.91 -20.04
C GLU A 253 18.09 5.88 -19.36
N ASN A 254 19.25 6.31 -18.86
CA ASN A 254 20.22 5.43 -18.20
C ASN A 254 19.97 5.21 -16.70
N GLU A 255 20.44 4.07 -16.17
CA GLU A 255 20.47 3.79 -14.73
C GLU A 255 21.29 4.86 -13.95
N ASP A 256 20.77 5.32 -12.80
CA ASP A 256 21.57 6.12 -11.86
C ASP A 256 22.44 5.19 -11.01
N TYR A 257 23.69 5.00 -11.45
CA TYR A 257 24.66 4.11 -10.80
C TYR A 257 24.92 4.43 -9.32
N TRP A 258 24.77 5.69 -8.89
CA TRP A 258 24.97 6.03 -7.47
C TRP A 258 23.79 5.55 -6.63
N ILE A 259 22.56 5.84 -7.06
CA ILE A 259 21.33 5.37 -6.38
C ILE A 259 21.26 3.84 -6.39
N MET A 260 21.70 3.22 -7.48
CA MET A 260 21.62 1.78 -7.67
C MET A 260 22.77 1.01 -7.02
N SER A 261 23.73 1.70 -6.40
CA SER A 261 24.73 1.08 -5.54
C SER A 261 24.09 0.36 -4.34
N GLU A 262 24.71 -0.71 -3.86
CA GLU A 262 24.15 -1.52 -2.75
C GLU A 262 23.86 -0.72 -1.47
N ALA A 263 24.69 0.28 -1.19
CA ALA A 263 24.57 1.16 -0.02
C ALA A 263 23.41 2.16 -0.12
N GLU A 264 22.95 2.47 -1.33
CA GLU A 264 21.91 3.46 -1.59
C GLU A 264 20.59 2.82 -1.99
N ARG A 265 20.62 1.79 -2.85
CA ARG A 265 19.43 1.19 -3.44
C ARG A 265 18.48 0.66 -2.37
N THR A 266 19.01 0.05 -1.30
CA THR A 266 18.22 -0.63 -0.26
C THR A 266 17.73 0.30 0.86
N LYS A 267 17.88 1.62 0.70
CA LYS A 267 17.31 2.59 1.64
C LYS A 267 15.81 2.73 1.40
N GLU A 268 15.02 2.61 2.45
CA GLU A 268 13.57 2.77 2.40
C GLU A 268 13.21 4.24 2.12
N VAL A 269 12.16 4.46 1.32
CA VAL A 269 11.72 5.80 0.90
C VAL A 269 10.35 6.12 1.49
N LEU A 270 10.17 7.38 1.87
CA LEU A 270 8.88 7.98 2.15
C LEU A 270 8.71 9.23 1.30
N VAL A 271 7.74 9.19 0.39
CA VAL A 271 7.26 10.38 -0.33
C VAL A 271 6.06 10.94 0.42
N ILE A 272 6.16 12.20 0.86
CA ILE A 272 5.06 12.94 1.46
C ILE A 272 4.57 13.97 0.46
N VAL A 273 3.33 13.82 0.00
CA VAL A 273 2.64 14.82 -0.81
C VAL A 273 1.61 15.53 0.06
N LYS A 274 1.65 16.86 0.10
CA LYS A 274 0.72 17.70 0.83
C LYS A 274 0.00 18.62 -0.13
N ARG A 275 -1.32 18.60 -0.10
CA ARG A 275 -2.15 19.57 -0.83
C ARG A 275 -2.45 20.80 0.02
N GLY A 276 -2.72 21.90 -0.66
CA GLY A 276 -2.99 23.19 -0.07
C GLY A 276 -4.19 23.25 0.88
N PRO A 277 -4.22 24.17 1.87
CA PRO A 277 -5.30 24.27 2.84
C PRO A 277 -6.69 24.44 2.24
N HIS A 278 -6.77 25.13 1.10
CA HIS A 278 -8.02 25.51 0.44
C HIS A 278 -8.33 24.68 -0.82
N VAL A 279 -7.46 23.74 -1.18
CA VAL A 279 -7.66 22.87 -2.33
C VAL A 279 -8.85 21.94 -2.07
N ASN A 280 -9.78 21.86 -3.04
CA ASN A 280 -10.85 20.88 -3.01
C ASN A 280 -10.28 19.49 -3.28
N ILE A 281 -10.24 18.67 -2.23
CA ILE A 281 -9.74 17.29 -2.30
C ILE A 281 -10.78 16.28 -2.78
N GLY A 282 -12.05 16.66 -2.95
CA GLY A 282 -13.08 15.76 -3.50
C GLY A 282 -12.76 15.35 -4.94
N VAL A 283 -13.44 14.30 -5.42
CA VAL A 283 -13.33 13.87 -6.82
C VAL A 283 -13.87 14.97 -7.73
N GLN A 284 -13.00 15.54 -8.58
CA GLN A 284 -13.36 16.66 -9.46
C GLN A 284 -13.89 16.20 -10.82
N SER A 285 -13.40 15.06 -11.32
CA SER A 285 -13.85 14.45 -12.56
C SER A 285 -13.74 12.92 -12.46
N LYS A 286 -14.73 12.23 -13.01
CA LYS A 286 -14.65 10.80 -13.30
C LYS A 286 -14.31 10.66 -14.79
N PRO A 287 -13.45 9.71 -15.18
CA PRO A 287 -13.29 9.36 -16.59
C PRO A 287 -14.66 9.03 -17.21
N GLU A 288 -14.85 9.32 -18.49
CA GLU A 288 -16.16 9.14 -19.12
C GLU A 288 -16.66 7.69 -19.04
N TRP A 289 -15.76 6.74 -19.24
CA TRP A 289 -16.03 5.31 -19.12
C TRP A 289 -16.42 4.86 -17.70
N LEU A 290 -16.13 5.69 -16.68
CA LEU A 290 -16.49 5.46 -15.28
C LEU A 290 -17.82 6.15 -14.90
N PHE A 291 -18.46 6.89 -15.80
CA PHE A 291 -19.78 7.47 -15.50
C PHE A 291 -20.82 6.38 -15.30
N GLY A 292 -21.62 6.52 -14.24
CA GLY A 292 -22.60 5.52 -13.81
C GLY A 292 -22.00 4.24 -13.22
N GLN A 293 -20.67 4.08 -13.24
CA GLN A 293 -20.01 2.94 -12.63
C GLN A 293 -19.86 3.16 -11.12
N THR A 294 -20.22 2.12 -10.37
CA THR A 294 -19.95 1.99 -8.93
C THR A 294 -18.88 0.91 -8.75
N TRP A 295 -18.25 0.85 -7.58
CA TRP A 295 -17.36 -0.27 -7.27
C TRP A 295 -18.04 -1.64 -7.46
N ALA A 296 -19.33 -1.74 -7.12
CA ALA A 296 -20.12 -2.96 -7.33
C ALA A 296 -20.25 -3.33 -8.82
N HIS A 297 -20.43 -2.36 -9.73
CA HIS A 297 -20.45 -2.63 -11.17
C HIS A 297 -19.09 -3.10 -11.69
N VAL A 298 -18.00 -2.52 -11.16
CA VAL A 298 -16.63 -2.92 -11.51
C VAL A 298 -16.37 -4.36 -11.06
N GLN A 299 -16.75 -4.73 -9.83
CA GLN A 299 -16.66 -6.10 -9.32
C GLN A 299 -17.50 -7.10 -10.14
N GLN A 300 -18.71 -6.71 -10.58
CA GLN A 300 -19.56 -7.59 -11.40
C GLN A 300 -18.98 -7.89 -12.78
N ARG A 301 -18.27 -6.93 -13.39
CA ARG A 301 -17.63 -7.12 -14.70
C ARG A 301 -16.37 -7.95 -14.64
N ASN A 302 -15.69 -7.94 -13.49
CA ASN A 302 -14.48 -8.70 -13.27
C ASN A 302 -14.66 -9.60 -12.04
N PRO A 303 -15.53 -10.62 -12.12
CA PRO A 303 -15.71 -11.58 -11.05
C PRO A 303 -14.42 -12.41 -10.96
N ASP A 304 -13.52 -11.99 -10.08
CA ASP A 304 -12.18 -12.52 -9.90
C ASP A 304 -12.16 -14.07 -9.85
N PRO A 305 -11.63 -14.76 -10.88
CA PRO A 305 -11.43 -16.21 -10.83
C PRO A 305 -10.24 -16.61 -9.94
N LEU A 306 -9.41 -15.66 -9.48
CA LEU A 306 -8.16 -15.85 -8.75
C LEU A 306 -8.24 -15.46 -7.26
N ARG A 307 -9.45 -15.30 -6.70
CA ARG A 307 -9.62 -15.13 -5.24
C ARG A 307 -8.95 -16.27 -4.43
N THR A 308 -8.67 -17.41 -5.07
CA THR A 308 -7.94 -18.58 -4.55
C THR A 308 -6.44 -18.64 -4.86
N HIS A 309 -5.84 -17.69 -5.58
CA HIS A 309 -4.41 -17.73 -5.99
C HIS A 309 -3.55 -16.57 -5.46
N ALA A 310 -4.16 -15.50 -4.95
CA ALA A 310 -3.44 -14.43 -4.26
C ALA A 310 -2.87 -14.86 -2.88
N GLU A 311 -3.14 -16.09 -2.42
CA GLU A 311 -2.68 -16.63 -1.12
C GLU A 311 -1.19 -17.03 -1.10
N HIS A 312 -0.47 -16.97 -2.22
CA HIS A 312 0.94 -17.45 -2.29
C HIS A 312 2.01 -16.36 -2.37
N THR A 313 1.64 -15.09 -2.45
CA THR A 313 2.55 -13.96 -2.14
C THR A 313 2.31 -13.46 -0.72
N CYS A 314 2.16 -14.40 0.22
CA CYS A 314 2.16 -14.11 1.65
C CYS A 314 3.52 -13.54 2.03
N LEU A 315 3.51 -12.26 2.39
CA LEU A 315 4.59 -11.55 3.05
C LEU A 315 4.69 -12.01 4.51
N GLU A 316 5.07 -13.28 4.73
CA GLU A 316 5.24 -13.87 6.07
C GLU A 316 6.30 -13.16 6.94
N GLU A 317 7.02 -12.17 6.42
CA GLU A 317 8.12 -11.49 7.14
C GLU A 317 7.98 -9.96 7.21
N LEU A 318 6.75 -9.43 7.22
CA LEU A 318 6.53 -8.01 7.53
C LEU A 318 6.33 -7.81 9.04
N ASP A 319 7.42 -7.90 9.81
CA ASP A 319 7.49 -7.60 11.26
C ASP A 319 7.46 -6.05 11.46
N TRP A 320 6.28 -5.45 11.36
CA TRP A 320 6.08 -4.01 11.65
C TRP A 320 5.71 -3.79 13.12
N ASP A 321 6.60 -3.06 13.81
CA ASP A 321 6.46 -2.27 15.07
C ASP A 321 6.93 -2.85 16.42
N GLU A 322 8.00 -2.24 16.97
CA GLU A 322 8.24 -2.07 18.42
C GLU A 322 8.01 -0.61 18.91
N ASP A 323 7.87 0.37 18.03
CA ASP A 323 7.79 1.80 18.42
C ASP A 323 6.40 2.45 18.24
N TRP A 324 5.43 1.75 17.66
CA TRP A 324 4.03 2.20 17.69
C TRP A 324 3.33 1.54 18.86
N ILE A 325 3.09 2.30 19.94
CA ILE A 325 2.32 1.84 21.08
C ILE A 325 0.88 1.58 20.60
N CYS A 326 0.59 0.32 20.28
CA CYS A 326 -0.77 -0.19 20.36
C CYS A 326 -1.22 0.00 21.82
N PRO A 327 -2.27 0.79 22.10
CA PRO A 327 -2.73 1.03 23.47
C PRO A 327 -3.24 -0.23 24.17
N TYR A 328 -3.23 -1.38 23.49
CA TYR A 328 -3.79 -2.66 23.96
C TYR A 328 -2.76 -3.73 24.35
N GLY A 329 -1.46 -3.41 24.39
CA GLY A 329 -0.46 -4.25 25.06
C GLY A 329 -0.39 -5.71 24.58
N CYS A 330 -0.29 -5.94 23.27
CA CYS A 330 -0.10 -7.28 22.73
C CYS A 330 1.36 -7.76 22.90
N THR A 331 1.58 -8.90 23.54
CA THR A 331 2.90 -9.56 23.63
C THR A 331 2.99 -10.76 22.66
N ARG A 332 4.16 -10.92 22.04
CA ARG A 332 4.49 -11.98 21.05
C ARG A 332 4.39 -13.39 21.67
N GLY A 333 3.60 -14.27 21.05
CA GLY A 333 3.59 -15.72 21.33
C GLY A 333 4.50 -16.50 20.37
N GLU A 334 4.92 -17.71 20.76
CA GLU A 334 5.95 -18.51 20.09
C GLU A 334 5.61 -19.01 18.67
N ASN A 335 4.38 -18.80 18.17
CA ASN A 335 3.91 -19.41 16.91
C ASN A 335 3.53 -18.43 15.79
N GLY A 336 3.99 -17.18 15.80
CA GLY A 336 3.64 -16.24 14.72
C GLY A 336 2.13 -15.90 14.69
N TRP A 337 1.74 -15.01 13.78
CA TRP A 337 0.63 -14.06 13.95
C TRP A 337 -0.81 -14.56 13.69
N ASP A 338 -1.13 -15.82 13.99
CA ASP A 338 -2.50 -16.38 13.81
C ASP A 338 -3.59 -15.58 14.55
N TYR A 339 -3.23 -14.81 15.58
CA TYR A 339 -4.19 -14.05 16.40
C TYR A 339 -4.56 -12.65 15.87
N CYS A 340 -3.77 -12.04 14.97
CA CYS A 340 -4.11 -10.72 14.40
C CYS A 340 -5.12 -10.84 13.24
N TRP A 341 -5.12 -11.98 12.56
CA TRP A 341 -5.95 -12.25 11.39
C TRP A 341 -7.45 -12.26 11.74
N HIS A 342 -7.83 -12.91 12.85
CA HIS A 342 -9.21 -12.92 13.33
C HIS A 342 -9.73 -11.55 13.78
N LEU A 343 -8.85 -10.64 14.20
CA LEU A 343 -9.23 -9.31 14.70
C LEU A 343 -9.61 -8.33 13.58
N LEU A 344 -9.03 -8.49 12.38
CA LEU A 344 -9.27 -7.62 11.22
C LEU A 344 -10.49 -8.07 10.40
N SER A 345 -10.69 -9.37 10.22
CA SER A 345 -11.94 -9.92 9.64
C SER A 345 -13.16 -9.55 10.50
N ASP A 346 -12.99 -9.49 11.83
CA ASP A 346 -14.03 -9.05 12.76
C ASP A 346 -14.32 -7.54 12.68
N VAL A 347 -13.37 -6.70 12.22
CA VAL A 347 -13.62 -5.26 12.02
C VAL A 347 -14.49 -5.04 10.78
N GLU A 348 -14.27 -5.80 9.70
CA GLU A 348 -15.07 -5.72 8.47
C GLU A 348 -16.53 -6.15 8.71
N ALA A 349 -16.74 -7.25 9.44
CA ALA A 349 -18.08 -7.68 9.86
C ALA A 349 -18.74 -6.67 10.81
N GLN A 350 -18.00 -6.09 11.76
CA GLN A 350 -18.58 -5.22 12.79
C GLN A 350 -18.81 -3.77 12.35
N ILE A 351 -18.05 -3.24 11.38
CA ILE A 351 -18.36 -1.93 10.76
C ILE A 351 -19.72 -1.99 10.06
N LEU A 352 -20.03 -3.11 9.40
CA LEU A 352 -21.32 -3.28 8.71
C LEU A 352 -22.49 -3.53 9.68
N GLU A 353 -22.23 -4.00 10.90
CA GLU A 353 -23.26 -4.29 11.92
C GLU A 353 -23.60 -3.11 12.86
N LEU A 354 -22.86 -2.00 12.80
CA LEU A 354 -23.22 -0.83 13.59
C LEU A 354 -24.54 -0.23 13.08
N PRO A 355 -25.47 0.19 13.97
CA PRO A 355 -26.68 0.87 13.56
C PRO A 355 -26.33 2.26 13.03
N TRP A 356 -26.13 2.35 11.71
CA TRP A 356 -25.99 3.60 10.98
C TRP A 356 -27.39 4.24 10.86
N THR A 357 -27.87 4.85 11.94
CA THR A 357 -29.12 5.62 11.90
C THR A 357 -28.89 6.95 11.19
N GLU A 358 -29.72 7.27 10.21
CA GLU A 358 -29.76 8.56 9.48
C GLU A 358 -30.01 9.77 10.39
#